data_AF-W4LPE5-F1
#
_entry.id   AF-W4LPE5-F1
#
_cell.length_a   1.000
_cell.length_b   1.000
_cell.length_c   1.000
_cell.angle_alpha   90.00
_cell.angle_beta   90.00
_cell.angle_gamma   90.00
#
_symmetry.space_group_name_H-M   'P 1'
#
loop_
_entity.id
_entity.type
_entity.pdbx_description
1 polymer ?
#
loop_
_entity_poly.entity_id
_entity_poly.type
_entity_poly.pdbx_seq_one_letter_code
_entity_poly.pdbx_strand_id
1 'polypeptide(L)'
;MIDFLQSIIRQAGAMALTYYHQGVASSAKANRGDLVTEADVAVSAFLVEAIHRRYPDHHIASEELDEDINPGAPIKWIIDPIDGTRNFFNTIPVWCTLIGVLQDGQLYLGAIYDAIHDNLYFAERSCGAYKNGQRIYVNQTDTLDHAYGMFSRAGEQGVYGRFIPEYRAAFIRLVNDTTVWIHYSGSMLSLGDLASGTIDFCAFNHGLDHDLAGPLLICQEAGAVVTDHRGQPWQIGRQDVVIANPALHPKVLDLFGKE
;
A
#
# COMPACT_ATOMS: atom_id res chain seq x y z
N MET A 1 -15.41 11.66 -8.98
CA MET A 1 -15.09 10.91 -7.75
C MET A 1 -13.62 11.13 -7.38
N ILE A 2 -12.71 11.10 -8.36
CA ILE A 2 -11.28 11.38 -8.14
C ILE A 2 -11.00 12.73 -7.45
N ASP A 3 -11.62 13.84 -7.84
CA ASP A 3 -11.40 15.14 -7.18
C ASP A 3 -11.80 15.13 -5.70
N PHE A 4 -12.88 14.41 -5.38
CA PHE A 4 -13.33 14.22 -4.01
C PHE A 4 -12.33 13.39 -3.22
N LEU A 5 -11.85 12.27 -3.78
CA LEU A 5 -10.80 11.43 -3.21
C LEU A 5 -9.54 12.24 -2.88
N GLN A 6 -9.03 13.01 -3.86
CA GLN A 6 -7.83 13.84 -3.67
C GLN A 6 -8.03 14.90 -2.58
N SER A 7 -9.22 15.49 -2.49
CA SER A 7 -9.54 16.50 -1.48
C SER A 7 -9.59 15.91 -0.07
N ILE A 8 -10.30 14.79 0.13
CA ILE A 8 -10.46 14.19 1.46
C ILE A 8 -9.16 13.56 1.98
N ILE A 9 -8.35 12.94 1.10
CA ILE A 9 -7.11 12.30 1.54
C ILE A 9 -6.06 13.34 1.96
N ARG A 10 -6.04 14.51 1.31
CA ARG A 10 -5.19 15.65 1.73
C ARG A 10 -5.60 16.20 3.09
N GLN A 11 -6.91 16.35 3.32
CA GLN A 11 -7.44 16.79 4.61
C GLN A 11 -7.11 15.78 5.72
N ALA A 12 -7.30 14.49 5.45
CA ALA A 12 -6.95 13.40 6.35
C ALA A 12 -5.46 13.40 6.71
N GLY A 13 -4.57 13.49 5.70
CA GLY A 13 -3.13 13.54 5.97
C GLY A 13 -2.69 14.80 6.71
N ALA A 14 -3.30 15.97 6.45
CA ALA A 14 -3.03 17.18 7.23
C ALA A 14 -3.45 17.04 8.71
N MET A 15 -4.58 16.37 8.95
CA MET A 15 -5.02 16.00 10.29
C MET A 15 -4.04 15.03 10.96
N ALA A 16 -3.65 13.94 10.27
CA ALA A 16 -2.65 12.99 10.75
C ALA A 16 -1.30 13.67 11.06
N LEU A 17 -0.85 14.58 10.21
CA LEU A 17 0.40 15.32 10.40
C LEU A 17 0.37 16.21 11.65
N THR A 18 -0.80 16.76 12.00
CA THR A 18 -0.98 17.51 13.23
C THR A 18 -0.78 16.63 14.46
N TYR A 19 -1.37 15.44 14.47
CA TYR A 19 -1.16 14.44 15.53
C TYR A 19 0.31 13.99 15.60
N TYR A 20 0.94 13.74 14.45
CA TYR A 20 2.34 13.33 14.35
C TYR A 20 3.28 14.34 15.05
N HIS A 21 3.05 15.65 14.84
CA HIS A 21 3.87 16.69 15.46
C HIS A 21 3.57 16.93 16.95
N GLN A 22 2.34 16.68 17.39
CA GLN A 22 1.96 16.83 18.80
C GLN A 22 2.39 15.62 19.66
N GLY A 23 2.58 14.47 19.02
CA GLY A 23 2.73 13.19 19.69
C GLY A 23 1.36 12.59 20.03
N VAL A 24 1.29 11.27 20.07
CA VAL A 24 0.04 10.53 20.28
C VAL A 24 0.16 9.51 21.39
N ALA A 25 -0.96 9.26 22.07
CA ALA A 25 -1.10 8.07 22.90
C ALA A 25 -1.39 6.84 22.02
N SER A 26 -0.81 5.70 22.38
CA SER A 26 -1.10 4.41 21.75
C SER A 26 -2.00 3.53 22.61
N SER A 27 -2.86 2.74 21.98
CA SER A 27 -3.48 1.56 22.58
C SER A 27 -3.10 0.31 21.77
N ALA A 28 -3.17 -0.87 22.40
CA ALA A 28 -2.98 -2.12 21.69
C ALA A 28 -4.33 -2.61 21.16
N LYS A 29 -4.41 -3.01 19.88
CA LYS A 29 -5.56 -3.78 19.38
C LYS A 29 -5.59 -5.15 20.06
N ALA A 30 -6.74 -5.83 20.02
CA ALA A 30 -6.96 -7.11 20.72
C ALA A 30 -5.94 -8.22 20.33
N ASN A 31 -5.33 -8.13 19.15
CA ASN A 31 -4.20 -8.95 18.76
C ASN A 31 -2.88 -8.33 19.24
N ARG A 32 -2.08 -9.12 19.97
CA ARG A 32 -0.84 -8.76 20.70
C ARG A 32 0.33 -8.17 19.88
N GLY A 33 0.08 -7.63 18.68
CA GLY A 33 1.08 -7.02 17.80
C GLY A 33 0.61 -5.79 17.02
N ASP A 34 -0.67 -5.44 17.04
CA ASP A 34 -1.17 -4.31 16.25
C ASP A 34 -1.29 -3.05 17.14
N LEU A 35 -0.53 -2.04 16.76
CA LEU A 35 -0.47 -0.73 17.39
C LEU A 35 -1.53 0.14 16.72
N VAL A 36 -2.40 0.77 17.51
CA VAL A 36 -3.30 1.82 17.04
C VAL A 36 -3.11 3.05 17.90
N THR A 37 -3.23 4.22 17.31
CA THR A 37 -3.17 5.50 18.03
C THR A 37 -4.50 6.23 17.93
N GLU A 38 -4.67 7.24 18.77
CA GLU A 38 -5.84 8.12 18.67
C GLU A 38 -5.93 8.84 17.32
N ALA A 39 -4.81 8.99 16.60
CA ALA A 39 -4.78 9.58 15.26
C ALA A 39 -5.40 8.64 14.23
N ASP A 40 -5.09 7.34 14.24
CA ASP A 40 -5.66 6.36 13.31
C ASP A 40 -7.19 6.38 13.39
N VAL A 41 -7.72 6.32 14.63
CA VAL A 41 -9.16 6.35 14.90
C VAL A 41 -9.80 7.66 14.44
N ALA A 42 -9.19 8.79 14.76
CA ALA A 42 -9.74 10.10 14.42
C ALA A 42 -9.74 10.37 12.90
N VAL A 43 -8.67 9.97 12.21
CA VAL A 43 -8.53 10.11 10.75
C VAL A 43 -9.48 9.15 10.03
N SER A 44 -9.63 7.92 10.51
CA SER A 44 -10.63 6.97 9.99
C SER A 44 -12.03 7.53 10.11
N ALA A 45 -12.43 8.02 11.29
CA ALA A 45 -13.74 8.60 11.52
C ALA A 45 -14.03 9.78 10.56
N PHE A 46 -13.04 10.67 10.36
CA PHE A 46 -13.15 11.78 9.40
C PHE A 46 -13.40 11.28 7.97
N LEU A 47 -12.59 10.33 7.48
CA LEU A 47 -12.71 9.81 6.13
C LEU A 47 -14.05 9.09 5.92
N VAL A 48 -14.43 8.23 6.86
CA VAL A 48 -15.69 7.49 6.84
C VAL A 48 -16.89 8.42 6.81
N GLU A 49 -16.93 9.43 7.69
CA GLU A 49 -18.01 10.42 7.72
C GLU A 49 -18.09 11.21 6.41
N ALA A 50 -16.94 11.68 5.90
CA ALA A 50 -16.89 12.45 4.67
C ALA A 50 -17.39 11.64 3.46
N ILE A 51 -16.95 10.39 3.34
CA ILE A 51 -17.36 9.48 2.25
C ILE A 51 -18.84 9.15 2.38
N HIS A 52 -19.31 8.72 3.57
CA HIS A 52 -20.70 8.36 3.80
C HIS A 52 -21.65 9.54 3.54
N ARG A 53 -21.28 10.76 3.96
CA ARG A 53 -22.07 11.98 3.69
C ARG A 53 -22.17 12.28 2.19
N ARG A 54 -21.11 12.04 1.42
CA ARG A 54 -21.07 12.32 -0.02
C ARG A 54 -21.69 11.20 -0.86
N TYR A 55 -21.62 9.97 -0.37
CA TYR A 55 -22.00 8.73 -1.02
C TYR A 55 -22.67 7.77 -0.01
N PRO A 56 -23.93 8.05 0.38
CA PRO A 56 -24.62 7.32 1.45
C PRO A 56 -24.90 5.85 1.13
N ASP A 57 -24.90 5.47 -0.16
CA ASP A 57 -25.20 4.11 -0.61
C ASP A 57 -23.93 3.28 -0.93
N HIS A 58 -22.73 3.82 -0.72
CA HIS A 58 -21.48 3.10 -0.98
C HIS A 58 -21.08 2.21 0.20
N HIS A 59 -20.36 1.13 -0.11
CA HIS A 59 -19.70 0.27 0.87
C HIS A 59 -18.44 1.00 1.37
N ILE A 60 -18.28 1.14 2.68
CA ILE A 60 -17.08 1.73 3.29
C ILE A 60 -16.48 0.74 4.26
N ALA A 61 -15.22 0.39 4.03
CA ALA A 61 -14.38 -0.41 4.90
C ALA A 61 -13.14 0.41 5.30
N SER A 62 -12.76 0.37 6.57
CA SER A 62 -11.54 1.00 7.08
C SER A 62 -10.86 0.06 8.07
N GLU A 63 -9.53 0.10 8.14
CA GLU A 63 -8.76 -0.68 9.13
C GLU A 63 -9.27 -0.49 10.56
N GLU A 64 -9.71 0.72 10.91
CA GLU A 64 -10.16 1.09 12.26
C GLU A 64 -11.69 1.01 12.46
N LEU A 65 -12.43 0.53 11.46
CA LEU A 65 -13.85 0.23 11.62
C LEU A 65 -14.05 -1.20 12.11
N ASP A 66 -14.82 -1.36 13.18
CA ASP A 66 -15.24 -2.69 13.65
C ASP A 66 -16.18 -3.39 12.64
N GLU A 67 -17.05 -2.60 11.98
CA GLU A 67 -18.00 -3.08 10.98
C GLU A 67 -18.05 -2.16 9.77
N ASP A 68 -18.08 -2.77 8.59
CA ASP A 68 -18.24 -2.05 7.31
C ASP A 68 -19.63 -1.38 7.23
N ILE A 69 -19.68 -0.21 6.58
CA ILE A 69 -20.93 0.46 6.23
C ILE A 69 -21.42 -0.05 4.88
N ASN A 70 -22.71 -0.37 4.76
CA ASN A 70 -23.37 -0.88 3.54
C ASN A 70 -22.61 -2.04 2.84
N PRO A 71 -22.30 -3.14 3.55
CA PRO A 71 -21.55 -4.25 2.96
C PRO A 71 -22.26 -4.81 1.72
N GLY A 72 -21.51 -4.98 0.64
CA GLY A 72 -22.00 -5.55 -0.62
C GLY A 72 -22.51 -4.54 -1.66
N ALA A 73 -22.46 -3.24 -1.37
CA ALA A 73 -22.70 -2.22 -2.39
C ALA A 73 -21.63 -2.30 -3.52
N PRO A 74 -21.98 -1.96 -4.78
CA PRO A 74 -21.10 -2.16 -5.93
C PRO A 74 -19.85 -1.27 -5.92
N ILE A 75 -19.89 -0.14 -5.22
CA ILE A 75 -18.75 0.76 -5.03
C ILE A 75 -18.28 0.63 -3.59
N LYS A 76 -17.06 0.13 -3.40
CA LYS A 76 -16.43 -0.10 -2.09
C LYS A 76 -15.22 0.80 -1.89
N TRP A 77 -15.22 1.61 -0.84
CA TRP A 77 -14.07 2.36 -0.34
C TRP A 77 -13.33 1.49 0.67
N ILE A 78 -12.01 1.41 0.54
CA ILE A 78 -11.13 0.64 1.41
C ILE A 78 -10.05 1.60 1.91
N ILE A 79 -9.95 1.77 3.22
CA ILE A 79 -9.22 2.88 3.84
C ILE A 79 -8.23 2.36 4.87
N ASP A 80 -6.98 2.76 4.73
CA ASP A 80 -6.01 2.77 5.82
C ASP A 80 -5.75 4.24 6.20
N PRO A 81 -6.18 4.68 7.40
CA PRO A 81 -6.01 6.06 7.81
C PRO A 81 -4.53 6.46 7.97
N ILE A 82 -3.68 5.55 8.46
CA ILE A 82 -2.26 5.77 8.73
C ILE A 82 -1.51 4.44 8.54
N ASP A 83 -1.11 4.17 7.31
CA ASP A 83 -0.19 3.07 7.01
C ASP A 83 1.20 3.42 7.55
N GLY A 84 1.78 2.47 8.28
CA GLY A 84 3.01 2.68 9.03
C GLY A 84 2.77 3.27 10.42
N THR A 85 1.68 2.93 11.12
CA THR A 85 1.37 3.39 12.49
C THR A 85 2.55 3.25 13.47
N ARG A 86 3.39 2.22 13.33
CA ARG A 86 4.62 2.06 14.13
C ARG A 86 5.64 3.16 13.84
N ASN A 87 5.84 3.51 12.57
CA ASN A 87 6.71 4.62 12.20
C ASN A 87 6.14 5.94 12.71
N PHE A 88 4.83 6.14 12.51
CA PHE A 88 4.09 7.30 13.02
C PHE A 88 4.31 7.50 14.53
N PHE A 89 4.05 6.46 15.33
CA PHE A 89 4.22 6.49 16.79
C PHE A 89 5.67 6.72 17.22
N ASN A 90 6.64 6.11 16.53
CA ASN A 90 8.07 6.26 16.84
C ASN A 90 8.68 7.53 16.23
N THR A 91 7.87 8.46 15.70
CA THR A 91 8.35 9.70 15.06
C THR A 91 9.29 9.47 13.87
N ILE A 92 9.17 8.33 13.19
CA ILE A 92 9.87 8.04 11.94
C ILE A 92 9.03 8.63 10.79
N PRO A 93 9.61 9.49 9.93
CA PRO A 93 8.88 10.25 8.91
C PRO A 93 8.56 9.41 7.65
N VAL A 94 8.08 8.18 7.84
CA VAL A 94 7.76 7.22 6.77
C VAL A 94 6.42 6.58 7.08
N TRP A 95 5.34 7.25 6.69
CA TRP A 95 3.96 6.83 6.87
C TRP A 95 3.09 7.55 5.83
N CYS A 96 1.91 7.02 5.56
CA CYS A 96 0.99 7.65 4.61
C CYS A 96 -0.48 7.29 4.89
N THR A 97 -1.40 8.01 4.27
CA THR A 97 -2.82 7.62 4.24
C THR A 97 -3.11 6.91 2.92
N LEU A 98 -3.86 5.81 2.96
CA LEU A 98 -4.20 5.02 1.78
C LEU A 98 -5.72 4.98 1.57
N ILE A 99 -6.14 5.13 0.32
CA ILE A 99 -7.53 4.89 -0.06
C ILE A 99 -7.56 4.15 -1.40
N GLY A 100 -8.22 3.00 -1.41
CA GLY A 100 -8.62 2.27 -2.60
C GLY A 100 -10.13 2.35 -2.83
N VAL A 101 -10.56 2.34 -4.08
CA VAL A 101 -11.97 2.23 -4.45
C VAL A 101 -12.14 1.07 -5.43
N LEU A 102 -13.00 0.12 -5.08
CA LEU A 102 -13.49 -0.89 -5.99
C LEU A 102 -14.79 -0.42 -6.65
N GLN A 103 -14.93 -0.73 -7.93
CA GLN A 103 -16.21 -0.68 -8.65
C GLN A 103 -16.46 -2.06 -9.25
N ASP A 104 -17.59 -2.67 -8.90
CA ASP A 104 -17.98 -4.01 -9.35
C ASP A 104 -16.90 -5.08 -9.07
N GLY A 105 -16.27 -4.97 -7.89
CA GLY A 105 -15.21 -5.88 -7.44
C GLY A 105 -13.84 -5.69 -8.12
N GLN A 106 -13.68 -4.62 -8.92
CA GLN A 106 -12.42 -4.31 -9.61
C GLN A 106 -11.83 -3.00 -9.10
N LEU A 107 -10.50 -2.91 -9.00
CA LEU A 107 -9.81 -1.67 -8.66
C LEU A 107 -10.20 -0.55 -9.65
N TYR A 108 -10.63 0.59 -9.12
CA TYR A 108 -11.15 1.72 -9.90
C TYR A 108 -10.42 3.03 -9.62
N LEU A 109 -10.27 3.40 -8.34
CA LEU A 109 -9.46 4.54 -7.91
C LEU A 109 -8.49 4.13 -6.81
N GLY A 110 -7.37 4.84 -6.73
CA GLY A 110 -6.35 4.62 -5.71
C GLY A 110 -5.64 5.91 -5.37
N ALA A 111 -5.34 6.12 -4.10
CA ALA A 111 -4.55 7.24 -3.62
C ALA A 111 -3.62 6.84 -2.47
N ILE A 112 -2.40 7.37 -2.50
CA ILE A 112 -1.42 7.36 -1.40
C ILE A 112 -1.12 8.82 -1.10
N TYR A 113 -1.21 9.23 0.15
CA TYR A 113 -0.80 10.57 0.55
C TYR A 113 0.24 10.53 1.66
N ASP A 114 1.46 10.93 1.29
CA ASP A 114 2.56 11.19 2.21
C ASP A 114 2.51 12.67 2.59
N ALA A 115 1.97 12.93 3.78
CA ALA A 115 1.78 14.28 4.30
C ALA A 115 3.09 14.92 4.79
N ILE A 116 4.12 14.13 5.09
CA ILE A 116 5.43 14.64 5.51
C ILE A 116 6.08 15.43 4.37
N HIS A 117 6.00 14.90 3.15
CA HIS A 117 6.64 15.51 1.97
C HIS A 117 5.65 16.16 1.00
N ASP A 118 4.36 16.23 1.35
CA ASP A 118 3.26 16.69 0.47
C ASP A 118 3.26 15.96 -0.89
N ASN A 119 3.37 14.63 -0.85
CA ASN A 119 3.32 13.78 -2.04
C ASN A 119 1.96 13.10 -2.13
N LEU A 120 1.13 13.51 -3.08
CA LEU A 120 -0.09 12.81 -3.45
C LEU A 120 0.14 11.96 -4.69
N TYR A 121 0.13 10.64 -4.51
CA TYR A 121 0.04 9.69 -5.60
C TYR A 121 -1.42 9.30 -5.82
N PHE A 122 -1.88 9.27 -7.06
CA PHE A 122 -3.24 8.82 -7.37
C PHE A 122 -3.33 8.21 -8.76
N ALA A 123 -4.34 7.36 -8.95
CA ALA A 123 -4.68 6.79 -10.23
C ALA A 123 -6.18 6.54 -10.37
N GLU A 124 -6.65 6.61 -11.60
CA GLU A 124 -7.94 6.11 -12.05
C GLU A 124 -7.67 5.04 -13.10
N ARG A 125 -8.44 3.95 -13.04
CA ARG A 125 -8.25 2.83 -13.96
C ARG A 125 -8.28 3.29 -15.42
N SER A 126 -7.26 2.90 -16.18
CA SER A 126 -7.01 3.26 -17.59
C SER A 126 -6.71 4.76 -17.84
N CYS A 127 -6.41 5.54 -16.81
CA CYS A 127 -6.10 6.97 -16.93
C CYS A 127 -4.63 7.31 -16.60
N GLY A 128 -3.83 6.30 -16.23
CA GLY A 128 -2.45 6.49 -15.78
C GLY A 128 -2.35 6.90 -14.30
N ALA A 129 -1.13 6.82 -13.78
CA ALA A 129 -0.79 7.24 -12.43
C ALA A 129 -0.16 8.64 -12.40
N TYR A 130 -0.37 9.37 -11.31
CA TYR A 130 0.11 10.73 -11.13
C TYR A 130 0.69 10.94 -9.73
N LYS A 131 1.73 11.78 -9.62
CA LYS A 131 2.26 12.34 -8.39
C LYS A 131 2.11 13.86 -8.45
N ASN A 132 1.34 14.46 -7.55
CA ASN A 132 1.09 15.90 -7.50
C ASN A 132 0.67 16.50 -8.86
N GLY A 133 -0.17 15.78 -9.60
CA GLY A 133 -0.69 16.18 -10.91
C GLY A 133 0.27 15.93 -12.09
N GLN A 134 1.50 15.47 -11.84
CA GLN A 134 2.43 15.05 -12.89
C GLN A 134 2.31 13.55 -13.12
N ARG A 135 2.25 13.13 -14.40
CA ARG A 135 2.17 11.71 -14.75
C ARG A 135 3.47 11.00 -14.39
N ILE A 136 3.37 9.81 -13.80
CA ILE A 136 4.51 9.00 -13.36
C ILE A 136 4.54 7.65 -14.06
N TYR A 137 5.72 7.03 -14.05
CA TYR A 137 5.97 5.72 -14.63
C TYR A 137 6.99 4.97 -13.77
N VAL A 138 6.87 3.64 -13.75
CA VAL A 138 7.96 2.79 -13.27
C VAL A 138 9.22 3.00 -14.10
N ASN A 139 10.37 2.70 -13.51
CA ASN A 139 11.64 2.77 -14.23
C ASN A 139 11.82 1.62 -15.25
N GLN A 140 12.98 1.59 -15.90
CA GLN A 140 13.32 0.60 -16.94
C GLN A 140 14.46 -0.32 -16.52
N THR A 141 14.77 -0.40 -15.23
CA THR A 141 15.81 -1.29 -14.70
C THR A 141 15.51 -2.71 -15.14
N ASP A 142 16.49 -3.39 -15.71
CA ASP A 142 16.30 -4.70 -16.31
C ASP A 142 17.11 -5.80 -15.62
N THR A 143 17.81 -5.51 -14.52
CA THR A 143 18.62 -6.49 -13.78
C THR A 143 18.50 -6.28 -12.28
N LEU A 144 18.64 -7.36 -11.49
CA LEU A 144 18.69 -7.27 -10.03
C LEU A 144 20.05 -6.79 -9.53
N ASP A 145 21.09 -6.88 -10.36
CA ASP A 145 22.41 -6.33 -10.02
C ASP A 145 22.35 -4.82 -9.92
N HIS A 146 22.76 -4.29 -8.76
CA HIS A 146 22.68 -2.88 -8.40
C HIS A 146 21.27 -2.28 -8.37
N ALA A 147 20.21 -3.09 -8.52
CA ALA A 147 18.85 -2.62 -8.30
C ALA A 147 18.66 -2.19 -6.85
N TYR A 148 17.73 -1.26 -6.63
CA TYR A 148 17.28 -0.79 -5.33
C TYR A 148 15.80 -1.12 -5.17
N GLY A 149 15.47 -2.03 -4.25
CA GLY A 149 14.09 -2.48 -4.07
C GLY A 149 13.69 -2.64 -2.61
N MET A 150 12.40 -2.86 -2.42
CA MET A 150 11.85 -3.29 -1.14
C MET A 150 11.65 -4.80 -1.17
N PHE A 151 12.31 -5.51 -0.25
CA PHE A 151 12.04 -6.91 0.00
C PHE A 151 11.77 -7.09 1.48
N SER A 152 10.67 -7.75 1.82
CA SER A 152 10.35 -8.00 3.22
C SER A 152 9.53 -9.26 3.41
N ARG A 153 9.51 -9.73 4.66
CA ARG A 153 8.67 -10.85 5.08
C ARG A 153 8.01 -10.55 6.42
N ALA A 154 6.74 -10.88 6.56
CA ALA A 154 6.13 -11.01 7.87
C ALA A 154 6.64 -12.26 8.59
N GLY A 155 6.54 -12.24 9.92
CA GLY A 155 6.82 -13.39 10.78
C GLY A 155 5.65 -14.38 10.82
N GLU A 156 5.90 -15.55 11.43
CA GLU A 156 4.90 -16.63 11.55
C GLU A 156 3.72 -16.28 12.48
N GLN A 157 3.81 -15.15 13.20
CA GLN A 157 2.75 -14.68 14.09
C GLN A 157 1.74 -13.83 13.33
N GLY A 158 0.46 -14.19 13.40
CA GLY A 158 -0.64 -13.45 12.79
C GLY A 158 -1.11 -14.04 11.47
N VAL A 159 -1.84 -13.24 10.70
CA VAL A 159 -2.52 -13.67 9.46
C VAL A 159 -1.57 -13.84 8.27
N TYR A 160 -0.32 -13.39 8.37
CA TYR A 160 0.66 -13.28 7.27
C TYR A 160 1.63 -14.47 7.15
N GLY A 161 1.42 -15.53 7.94
CA GLY A 161 2.35 -16.66 8.03
C GLY A 161 2.41 -17.58 6.79
N ARG A 162 1.49 -17.40 5.83
CA ARG A 162 1.20 -18.40 4.79
C ARG A 162 2.35 -18.65 3.80
N PHE A 163 3.10 -17.62 3.42
CA PHE A 163 4.10 -17.67 2.34
C PHE A 163 5.54 -17.49 2.82
N ILE A 164 5.79 -17.72 4.12
CA ILE A 164 7.11 -17.51 4.72
C ILE A 164 8.19 -18.41 4.11
N PRO A 165 7.96 -19.71 3.84
CA PRO A 165 8.97 -20.57 3.23
C PRO A 165 9.45 -20.03 1.87
N GLU A 166 8.52 -19.61 1.02
CA GLU A 166 8.78 -19.10 -0.33
C GLU A 166 9.56 -17.79 -0.27
N TYR A 167 9.12 -16.83 0.54
CA TYR A 167 9.80 -15.53 0.70
C TYR A 167 11.16 -15.66 1.40
N ARG A 168 11.34 -16.64 2.29
CA ARG A 168 12.65 -16.94 2.89
C ARG A 168 13.62 -17.48 1.84
N ALA A 169 13.17 -18.43 1.01
CA ALA A 169 14.00 -18.99 -0.06
C ALA A 169 14.38 -17.91 -1.09
N ALA A 170 13.42 -17.07 -1.48
CA ALA A 170 13.66 -15.95 -2.39
C ALA A 170 14.65 -14.93 -1.83
N PHE A 171 14.53 -14.57 -0.54
CA PHE A 171 15.48 -13.66 0.10
C PHE A 171 16.90 -14.22 0.12
N ILE A 172 17.08 -15.51 0.39
CA ILE A 172 18.40 -16.16 0.37
C ILE A 172 19.04 -16.06 -1.01
N ARG A 173 18.29 -16.33 -2.08
CA ARG A 173 18.79 -16.18 -3.46
C ARG A 173 19.09 -14.73 -3.80
N LEU A 174 18.19 -13.82 -3.41
CA LEU A 174 18.36 -12.38 -3.65
C LEU A 174 19.68 -11.86 -3.07
N VAL A 175 20.02 -12.22 -1.83
CA VAL A 175 21.26 -11.75 -1.19
C VAL A 175 22.52 -12.50 -1.61
N ASN A 176 22.41 -13.75 -2.06
CA ASN A 176 23.57 -14.55 -2.47
C ASN A 176 23.94 -14.38 -3.94
N ASP A 177 22.93 -14.21 -4.81
CA ASP A 177 23.07 -14.34 -6.25
C ASP A 177 23.04 -12.98 -6.97
N THR A 178 22.86 -11.87 -6.24
CA THR A 178 22.75 -10.52 -6.81
C THR A 178 23.49 -9.47 -5.97
N THR A 179 23.73 -8.30 -6.56
CA THR A 179 24.30 -7.13 -5.88
C THR A 179 23.25 -6.08 -5.49
N VAL A 180 22.01 -6.52 -5.27
CA VAL A 180 20.85 -5.67 -4.96
C VAL A 180 21.04 -4.88 -3.65
N TRP A 181 20.45 -3.68 -3.61
CA TRP A 181 20.24 -2.91 -2.40
C TRP A 181 18.79 -3.08 -1.93
N ILE A 182 18.60 -3.51 -0.68
CA ILE A 182 17.28 -3.75 -0.11
C ILE A 182 17.03 -2.74 1.00
N HIS A 183 15.84 -2.15 1.00
CA HIS A 183 15.34 -1.38 2.13
C HIS A 183 13.98 -1.91 2.57
N TYR A 184 13.60 -1.62 3.82
CA TYR A 184 12.27 -1.87 4.35
C TYR A 184 11.77 -0.58 4.99
N SER A 185 10.75 0.03 4.39
CA SER A 185 10.14 1.29 4.86
C SER A 185 9.25 1.09 6.08
N GLY A 186 8.65 -0.09 6.25
CA GLY A 186 7.61 -0.32 7.28
C GLY A 186 6.28 0.38 6.98
N SER A 187 6.06 0.74 5.71
CA SER A 187 4.88 1.41 5.18
C SER A 187 4.78 1.14 3.66
N MET A 188 3.56 1.06 3.14
CA MET A 188 3.23 0.97 1.72
C MET A 188 3.57 2.23 0.91
N LEU A 189 4.14 3.28 1.53
CA LEU A 189 4.67 4.44 0.81
C LEU A 189 5.71 4.06 -0.27
N SER A 190 6.44 2.96 -0.07
CA SER A 190 7.37 2.41 -1.07
C SER A 190 6.69 2.05 -2.40
N LEU A 191 5.39 1.79 -2.41
CA LEU A 191 4.63 1.56 -3.64
C LEU A 191 4.43 2.86 -4.45
N GLY A 192 4.33 4.01 -3.78
CA GLY A 192 4.41 5.31 -4.44
C GLY A 192 5.80 5.58 -5.02
N ASP A 193 6.85 5.19 -4.29
CA ASP A 193 8.23 5.29 -4.77
C ASP A 193 8.46 4.39 -5.99
N LEU A 194 7.92 3.16 -5.99
CA LEU A 194 7.98 2.26 -7.14
C LEU A 194 7.24 2.83 -8.34
N ALA A 195 6.00 3.29 -8.13
CA ALA A 195 5.18 3.86 -9.21
C ALA A 195 5.78 5.13 -9.83
N SER A 196 6.63 5.84 -9.08
CA SER A 196 7.39 6.99 -9.58
C SER A 196 8.77 6.64 -10.15
N GLY A 197 9.13 5.36 -10.17
CA GLY A 197 10.42 4.88 -10.66
C GLY A 197 11.61 5.13 -9.74
N THR A 198 11.35 5.54 -8.49
CA THR A 198 12.36 5.80 -7.45
C THR A 198 13.03 4.53 -6.96
N ILE A 199 12.26 3.44 -6.90
CA ILE A 199 12.76 2.08 -6.59
C ILE A 199 12.32 1.10 -7.68
N ASP A 200 13.09 0.03 -7.84
CA ASP A 200 13.00 -0.88 -8.98
C ASP A 200 11.95 -1.98 -8.81
N PHE A 201 11.77 -2.47 -7.59
CA PHE A 201 10.81 -3.53 -7.30
C PHE A 201 10.36 -3.51 -5.83
N CYS A 202 9.20 -4.11 -5.58
CA CYS A 202 8.69 -4.45 -4.26
C CYS A 202 8.28 -5.93 -4.24
N ALA A 203 8.74 -6.69 -3.26
CA ALA A 203 8.32 -8.06 -3.05
C ALA A 203 8.13 -8.34 -1.55
N PHE A 204 6.91 -8.68 -1.15
CA PHE A 204 6.59 -8.94 0.25
C PHE A 204 5.35 -9.82 0.41
N ASN A 205 5.20 -10.44 1.59
CA ASN A 205 4.11 -11.38 1.91
C ASN A 205 3.15 -10.88 2.99
N HIS A 206 3.00 -9.57 3.12
CA HIS A 206 2.17 -8.92 4.12
C HIS A 206 1.35 -7.79 3.54
N GLY A 207 0.35 -7.36 4.28
CA GLY A 207 -0.63 -6.40 3.84
C GLY A 207 -1.99 -7.05 3.58
N LEU A 208 -3.03 -6.27 3.84
CA LEU A 208 -4.43 -6.59 3.62
C LEU A 208 -4.98 -5.65 2.54
N ASP A 209 -6.28 -5.75 2.27
CA ASP A 209 -6.89 -4.98 1.20
C ASP A 209 -6.77 -3.46 1.41
N HIS A 210 -6.76 -2.97 2.66
CA HIS A 210 -6.56 -1.55 2.96
C HIS A 210 -5.14 -1.06 2.65
N ASP A 211 -4.14 -1.93 2.84
CA ASP A 211 -2.74 -1.65 2.49
C ASP A 211 -2.52 -1.65 0.98
N LEU A 212 -3.22 -2.50 0.25
CA LEU A 212 -2.84 -2.88 -1.12
C LEU A 212 -3.77 -2.32 -2.21
N ALA A 213 -5.06 -2.16 -1.96
CA ALA A 213 -6.01 -1.83 -3.03
C ALA A 213 -5.66 -0.52 -3.76
N GLY A 214 -5.51 0.57 -3.02
CA GLY A 214 -5.14 1.87 -3.60
C GLY A 214 -3.74 1.86 -4.25
N PRO A 215 -2.70 1.46 -3.52
CA PRO A 215 -1.33 1.43 -4.02
C PRO A 215 -1.11 0.54 -5.25
N LEU A 216 -1.70 -0.66 -5.30
CA LEU A 216 -1.49 -1.56 -6.43
C LEU A 216 -2.11 -1.04 -7.72
N LEU A 217 -3.26 -0.34 -7.66
CA LEU A 217 -3.79 0.35 -8.84
C LEU A 217 -2.82 1.42 -9.34
N ILE A 218 -2.23 2.21 -8.44
CA ILE A 218 -1.25 3.23 -8.80
C ILE A 218 -0.04 2.61 -9.50
N CYS A 219 0.49 1.50 -8.98
CA CYS A 219 1.58 0.77 -9.62
C CYS A 219 1.20 0.25 -11.02
N GLN A 220 0.03 -0.36 -11.17
CA GLN A 220 -0.47 -0.87 -12.46
C GLN A 220 -0.59 0.26 -13.50
N GLU A 221 -1.19 1.38 -13.11
CA GLU A 221 -1.40 2.55 -13.98
C GLU A 221 -0.09 3.31 -14.30
N ALA A 222 0.94 3.13 -13.48
CA ALA A 222 2.32 3.58 -13.76
C ALA A 222 3.09 2.62 -14.70
N GLY A 223 2.50 1.48 -15.08
CA GLY A 223 3.09 0.49 -15.98
C GLY A 223 3.84 -0.65 -15.27
N ALA A 224 3.67 -0.81 -13.96
CA ALA A 224 4.19 -1.97 -13.24
C ALA A 224 3.43 -3.25 -13.60
N VAL A 225 4.13 -4.38 -13.55
CA VAL A 225 3.51 -5.71 -13.47
C VAL A 225 3.29 -6.04 -11.99
N VAL A 226 2.07 -6.43 -11.63
CA VAL A 226 1.66 -6.76 -10.26
C VAL A 226 1.11 -8.19 -10.22
N THR A 227 1.79 -9.08 -9.51
CA THR A 227 1.41 -10.49 -9.36
C THR A 227 1.57 -10.97 -7.92
N ASP A 228 1.10 -12.18 -7.63
CA ASP A 228 1.58 -12.95 -6.48
C ASP A 228 2.99 -13.55 -6.77
N HIS A 229 3.58 -14.25 -5.79
CA HIS A 229 4.89 -14.90 -5.96
C HIS A 229 4.92 -16.01 -7.02
N ARG A 230 3.76 -16.47 -7.51
CA ARG A 230 3.61 -17.50 -8.55
C ARG A 230 3.37 -16.89 -9.93
N GLY A 231 3.46 -15.57 -10.05
CA GLY A 231 3.21 -14.84 -11.29
C GLY A 231 1.73 -14.77 -11.69
N GLN A 232 0.80 -15.13 -10.80
CA GLN A 232 -0.63 -14.95 -11.07
C GLN A 232 -1.04 -13.49 -10.82
N PRO A 233 -1.94 -12.91 -11.62
CA PRO A 233 -2.45 -11.56 -11.37
C PRO A 233 -2.96 -11.43 -9.93
N TRP A 234 -2.54 -10.35 -9.24
CA TRP A 234 -2.98 -10.09 -7.87
C TRP A 234 -4.50 -9.83 -7.81
N GLN A 235 -5.14 -10.27 -6.73
CA GLN A 235 -6.58 -10.12 -6.50
C GLN A 235 -6.85 -9.73 -5.04
N ILE A 236 -7.99 -9.09 -4.79
CA ILE A 236 -8.49 -8.76 -3.43
C ILE A 236 -8.48 -10.02 -2.55
N GLY A 237 -8.05 -9.86 -1.30
CA GLY A 237 -7.86 -10.93 -0.32
C GLY A 237 -6.50 -11.65 -0.42
N ARG A 238 -5.63 -11.26 -1.36
CA ARG A 238 -4.27 -11.81 -1.49
C ARG A 238 -3.26 -10.98 -0.71
N GLN A 239 -2.41 -11.64 0.08
CA GLN A 239 -1.44 -10.98 0.96
C GLN A 239 -0.05 -10.81 0.36
N ASP A 240 0.40 -11.77 -0.46
CA ASP A 240 1.71 -11.70 -1.09
C ASP A 240 1.66 -11.03 -2.45
N VAL A 241 2.71 -10.28 -2.73
CA VAL A 241 2.83 -9.50 -3.96
C VAL A 241 4.28 -9.41 -4.42
N VAL A 242 4.43 -9.36 -5.73
CA VAL A 242 5.66 -9.07 -6.47
C VAL A 242 5.33 -8.00 -7.51
N ILE A 243 6.05 -6.90 -7.45
CA ILE A 243 5.80 -5.69 -8.23
C ILE A 243 7.12 -5.19 -8.79
N ALA A 244 7.18 -4.97 -10.10
CA ALA A 244 8.31 -4.32 -10.76
C ALA A 244 7.89 -3.83 -12.15
N ASN A 245 8.79 -3.16 -12.86
CA ASN A 245 8.60 -2.91 -14.28
C ASN A 245 8.62 -4.23 -15.10
N PRO A 246 8.12 -4.25 -16.36
CA PRO A 246 8.00 -5.47 -17.15
C PRO A 246 9.30 -6.22 -17.43
N ALA A 247 10.45 -5.54 -17.45
CA ALA A 247 11.75 -6.17 -17.70
C ALA A 247 12.31 -6.83 -16.44
N LEU A 248 12.13 -6.21 -15.26
CA LEU A 248 12.66 -6.72 -13.99
C LEU A 248 11.74 -7.75 -13.33
N HIS A 249 10.42 -7.62 -13.49
CA HIS A 249 9.43 -8.50 -12.86
C HIS A 249 9.72 -10.01 -13.01
N PRO A 250 9.99 -10.56 -14.21
CA PRO A 250 10.32 -11.98 -14.35
C PRO A 250 11.60 -12.38 -13.59
N LYS A 251 12.57 -11.47 -13.44
CA LYS A 251 13.81 -11.73 -12.70
C LYS A 251 13.56 -11.77 -11.19
N VAL A 252 12.64 -10.94 -10.68
CA VAL A 252 12.19 -11.01 -9.28
C VAL A 252 11.43 -12.31 -9.03
N LEU A 253 10.58 -12.75 -9.98
CA LEU A 253 9.87 -14.02 -9.86
C LEU A 253 10.80 -15.24 -9.86
N ASP A 254 11.88 -15.24 -10.65
CA ASP A 254 12.85 -16.34 -10.68
C ASP A 254 13.49 -16.62 -9.30
N LEU A 255 13.49 -15.64 -8.38
CA LEU A 255 13.92 -15.82 -6.98
C LEU A 255 13.03 -16.79 -6.20
N PHE A 256 11.74 -16.88 -6.54
CA PHE A 256 10.80 -17.78 -5.87
C PHE A 256 10.91 -19.23 -6.40
N GLY A 257 11.72 -19.45 -7.44
CA GLY A 257 11.90 -20.74 -8.10
C GLY A 257 10.80 -21.03 -9.12
N LYS A 258 11.06 -22.04 -9.96
CA LYS A 258 10.06 -22.63 -10.85
C LYS A 258 9.64 -23.95 -10.19
N GLU A 259 8.35 -24.13 -9.94
CA GLU A 259 7.80 -25.46 -9.59
C GLU A 259 8.10 -26.47 -10.70
#